data_AF-A0A4Q4VWH9-F1
#
_entry.id   AF-A0A4Q4VWH9-F1
#
_cell.length_a   1.000
_cell.length_b   1.000
_cell.length_c   1.000
_cell.angle_alpha   90.00
_cell.angle_beta   90.00
_cell.angle_gamma   90.00
#
_symmetry.space_group_name_H-M   'P 1'
#
loop_
_entity.id
_entity.type
_entity.pdbx_description
1 polymer ?
#
loop_
_entity_poly.entity_id
_entity_poly.type
_entity_poly.pdbx_seq_one_letter_code
_entity_poly.pdbx_strand_id
1 'polypeptide(L)'
;MSQQQLTVIAPEAEKGPDIELGKLLKVKVGHIKLIEIEDYIVEAFRKYPFERINTHHIAAHDALLRAIIRQYDQALWLFREPVRDIEKGREEFAKRIKTLTNQELDQGRGIMSNYVNMHELSRHAIHMSETLQVAGKTVQGMVLTTGSSIPATYEILNGLQFSAGFLNNLKLRADAFIDRLDNEIRLAYNVVDVHQLKHAQGLLEQIQHLLEQNQHLLEQNRKLLDQTRNEGKDMATTVTALSLIFLPATVAAVSYGIANSVNVIA
;
A
#
# COMPACT_ATOMS: atom_id res chain seq x y z
N MET A 1 4.51 5.17 57.85
CA MET A 1 3.93 5.11 56.49
C MET A 1 5.08 5.10 55.52
N SER A 2 5.25 4.03 54.74
CA SER A 2 6.32 3.90 53.74
C SER A 2 5.71 4.09 52.36
N GLN A 3 6.23 5.01 51.55
CA GLN A 3 5.84 5.14 50.15
C GLN A 3 6.89 4.46 49.27
N GLN A 4 6.49 3.38 48.60
CA GLN A 4 7.30 2.77 47.55
C GLN A 4 7.29 3.67 46.31
N GLN A 5 8.47 3.96 45.78
CA GLN A 5 8.61 4.54 44.44
C GLN A 5 8.26 3.48 43.40
N LEU A 6 7.34 3.80 42.49
CA LEU A 6 7.07 2.97 41.31
C LEU A 6 7.81 3.56 40.11
N THR A 7 8.96 2.98 39.77
CA THR A 7 9.74 3.39 38.59
C THR A 7 9.09 2.84 37.33
N VAL A 8 8.28 3.63 36.65
CA VAL A 8 7.72 3.26 35.33
C VAL A 8 8.79 3.48 34.27
N ILE A 9 9.42 2.38 33.84
CA ILE A 9 10.29 2.37 32.65
C ILE A 9 9.36 2.43 31.42
N ALA A 10 9.29 3.59 30.77
CA ALA A 10 8.64 3.71 29.47
C ALA A 10 9.50 3.00 28.40
N PRO A 11 8.91 2.20 27.50
CA PRO A 11 9.65 1.59 26.40
C PRO A 11 10.12 2.67 25.42
N GLU A 12 11.32 2.49 24.85
CA GLU A 12 11.82 3.35 23.79
C GLU A 12 10.86 3.34 22.60
N ALA A 13 10.31 4.50 22.25
CA ALA A 13 9.50 4.63 21.04
C ALA A 13 10.38 4.45 19.79
N GLU A 14 10.17 3.36 19.05
CA GLU A 14 10.73 3.18 17.69
C GLU A 14 10.47 4.47 16.88
N LYS A 15 11.55 5.07 16.37
CA LYS A 15 11.47 6.30 15.57
C LYS A 15 10.71 6.05 14.29
N GLY A 16 9.46 6.54 14.23
CA GLY A 16 8.56 6.35 13.11
C GLY A 16 9.07 6.95 11.78
N PRO A 17 8.51 6.52 10.63
CA PRO A 17 8.98 6.89 9.29
C PRO A 17 8.90 8.39 8.98
N ASP A 18 8.11 9.19 9.71
CA ASP A 18 8.13 10.66 9.64
C ASP A 18 9.53 11.25 9.85
N ILE A 19 10.34 10.62 10.71
CA ILE A 19 11.71 11.06 10.97
C ILE A 19 12.62 10.73 9.78
N GLU A 20 12.34 9.66 9.03
CA GLU A 20 13.11 9.28 7.82
C GLU A 20 12.73 10.16 6.62
N LEU A 21 11.44 10.36 6.32
CA LEU A 21 11.03 11.24 5.22
C LEU A 21 11.33 12.72 5.55
N GLY A 22 11.11 13.14 6.79
CA GLY A 22 11.49 14.44 7.30
C GLY A 22 13.01 14.67 7.29
N LYS A 23 13.84 13.62 7.43
CA LYS A 23 15.29 13.69 7.18
C LYS A 23 15.62 13.68 5.70
N LEU A 24 14.98 12.87 4.85
CA LEU A 24 15.27 12.83 3.42
C LEU A 24 14.99 14.19 2.78
N LEU A 25 13.85 14.78 3.15
CA LEU A 25 13.52 16.16 2.82
C LEU A 25 14.50 17.12 3.49
N LYS A 26 14.78 17.08 4.80
CA LYS A 26 15.78 17.98 5.41
C LYS A 26 17.22 17.82 4.88
N VAL A 27 17.60 16.68 4.30
CA VAL A 27 18.94 16.43 3.74
C VAL A 27 19.03 16.95 2.31
N LYS A 28 18.00 16.70 1.46
CA LYS A 28 17.93 17.31 0.11
C LYS A 28 17.60 18.82 0.16
N VAL A 29 16.61 19.23 0.97
CA VAL A 29 16.23 20.64 1.20
C VAL A 29 17.27 21.37 2.05
N GLY A 30 18.05 20.67 2.89
CA GLY A 30 19.21 21.25 3.59
C GLY A 30 20.37 21.65 2.68
N HIS A 31 20.30 21.32 1.38
CA HIS A 31 21.18 21.87 0.34
C HIS A 31 20.55 23.06 -0.39
N ILE A 32 19.31 23.46 -0.06
CA ILE A 32 18.92 24.87 -0.18
C ILE A 32 19.69 25.63 0.91
N LYS A 33 20.94 25.98 0.59
CA LYS A 33 21.58 27.10 1.26
C LYS A 33 20.70 28.33 1.07
N LEU A 34 20.61 29.12 2.14
CA LEU A 34 20.48 30.54 1.96
C LEU A 34 21.90 31.13 1.73
N ILE A 35 22.21 31.95 0.72
CA ILE A 35 21.58 32.20 -0.60
C ILE A 35 20.04 32.43 -0.57
N GLU A 36 19.53 33.00 0.51
CA GLU A 36 19.41 34.44 0.68
C GLU A 36 18.24 34.92 -0.17
N ILE A 37 17.05 34.62 0.37
CA ILE A 37 15.82 35.37 0.08
C ILE A 37 16.10 36.88 0.21
N GLU A 38 17.00 37.27 1.11
CA GLU A 38 17.56 38.62 1.23
C GLU A 38 18.18 39.13 -0.09
N ASP A 39 19.16 38.43 -0.69
CA ASP A 39 19.73 38.77 -2.00
C ASP A 39 18.64 38.96 -3.07
N TYR A 40 17.65 38.05 -3.11
CA TYR A 40 16.56 38.12 -4.08
C TYR A 40 15.60 39.27 -3.84
N ILE A 41 15.35 39.63 -2.58
CA ILE A 41 14.59 40.83 -2.20
C ILE A 41 15.39 42.08 -2.59
N VAL A 42 16.65 42.18 -2.19
CA VAL A 42 17.53 43.33 -2.50
C VAL A 42 17.63 43.54 -4.02
N GLU A 43 17.83 42.49 -4.80
CA GLU A 43 17.89 42.55 -6.27
C GLU A 43 16.52 42.85 -6.93
N ALA A 44 15.40 42.43 -6.31
CA ALA A 44 14.07 42.82 -6.78
C ALA A 44 13.80 44.30 -6.51
N PHE A 45 14.13 44.80 -5.32
CA PHE A 45 13.97 46.21 -4.94
C PHE A 45 14.93 47.14 -5.70
N ARG A 46 16.16 46.71 -6.02
CA ARG A 46 17.12 47.47 -6.85
C ARG A 46 16.56 47.87 -8.22
N LYS A 47 15.55 47.16 -8.73
CA LYS A 47 14.91 47.43 -10.04
C LYS A 47 13.83 48.52 -9.98
N TYR A 48 13.51 49.04 -8.80
CA TYR A 48 12.53 50.11 -8.62
C TYR A 48 13.24 51.38 -8.12
N PRO A 49 13.05 52.53 -8.80
CA PRO A 49 13.46 53.82 -8.26
C PRO A 49 12.83 54.06 -6.89
N PHE A 50 13.61 54.58 -5.95
CA PHE A 50 13.15 54.85 -4.58
C PHE A 50 11.95 55.81 -4.55
N GLU A 51 11.92 56.75 -5.49
CA GLU A 51 10.83 57.69 -5.73
C GLU A 51 9.51 56.97 -6.03
N ARG A 52 9.54 55.89 -6.82
CA ARG A 52 8.34 55.10 -7.14
C ARG A 52 7.85 54.31 -5.94
N ILE A 53 8.76 53.76 -5.13
CA ILE A 53 8.42 53.04 -3.89
C ILE A 53 7.73 53.99 -2.89
N ASN A 54 8.29 55.19 -2.69
CA ASN A 54 7.70 56.21 -1.80
C ASN A 54 6.36 56.77 -2.33
N THR A 55 6.18 56.85 -3.65
CA THR A 55 4.95 57.42 -4.25
C THR A 55 3.80 56.39 -4.30
N HIS A 56 4.13 55.10 -4.49
CA HIS A 56 3.13 54.04 -4.64
C HIS A 56 3.53 52.79 -3.83
N HIS A 57 2.89 52.58 -2.68
CA HIS A 57 3.09 51.40 -1.82
C HIS A 57 2.97 50.05 -2.56
N ILE A 58 2.16 50.01 -3.63
CA ILE A 58 1.96 48.85 -4.51
C ILE A 58 3.25 48.46 -5.27
N ALA A 59 4.16 49.40 -5.53
CA ALA A 59 5.46 49.11 -6.13
C ALA A 59 6.32 48.20 -5.24
N ALA A 60 6.27 48.38 -3.91
CA ALA A 60 6.95 47.50 -2.97
C ALA A 60 6.33 46.09 -2.95
N HIS A 61 5.00 45.99 -3.14
CA HIS A 61 4.33 44.69 -3.27
C HIS A 61 4.70 43.97 -4.57
N ASP A 62 4.77 44.65 -5.73
CA ASP A 62 5.23 44.05 -7.00
C ASP A 62 6.70 43.58 -6.91
N ALA A 63 7.59 44.38 -6.29
CA ALA A 63 8.97 43.98 -6.04
C ALA A 63 9.07 42.71 -5.16
N LEU A 64 8.35 42.69 -4.03
CA LEU A 64 8.35 41.54 -3.11
C LEU A 64 7.72 40.28 -3.75
N LEU A 65 6.63 40.44 -4.52
CA LEU A 65 5.97 39.34 -5.23
C LEU A 65 6.91 38.63 -6.20
N ARG A 66 7.77 39.36 -6.90
CA ARG A 66 8.78 38.77 -7.82
C ARG A 66 9.79 37.88 -7.09
N ALA A 67 10.23 38.29 -5.89
CA ALA A 67 11.10 37.47 -5.06
C ALA A 67 10.38 36.20 -4.55
N ILE A 68 9.14 36.35 -4.05
CA ILE A 68 8.30 35.24 -3.55
C ILE A 68 7.98 34.23 -4.67
N ILE A 69 7.59 34.71 -5.85
CA ILE A 69 7.27 33.86 -7.01
C ILE A 69 8.46 33.00 -7.42
N ARG A 70 9.68 33.55 -7.39
CA ARG A 70 10.90 32.81 -7.69
C ARG A 70 11.15 31.67 -6.68
N GLN A 71 10.85 31.89 -5.40
CA GLN A 71 10.93 30.84 -4.39
C GLN A 71 9.90 29.72 -4.64
N TYR A 72 8.66 30.05 -5.02
CA TYR A 72 7.66 29.05 -5.39
C TYR A 72 8.04 28.24 -6.64
N ASP A 73 8.56 28.89 -7.69
CA ASP A 73 9.01 28.17 -8.90
C ASP A 73 10.18 27.23 -8.59
N GLN A 74 11.15 27.67 -7.77
CA GLN A 74 12.26 26.83 -7.32
C GLN A 74 11.80 25.67 -6.44
N ALA A 75 10.88 25.89 -5.49
CA ALA A 75 10.32 24.85 -4.64
C ALA A 75 9.58 23.78 -5.45
N LEU A 76 8.71 24.21 -6.39
CA LEU A 76 8.02 23.30 -7.32
C LEU A 76 8.97 22.58 -8.27
N TRP A 77 10.08 23.21 -8.67
CA TRP A 77 11.10 22.56 -9.49
C TRP A 77 11.78 21.42 -8.75
N LEU A 78 12.16 21.64 -7.48
CA LEU A 78 12.75 20.60 -6.63
C LEU A 78 11.76 19.46 -6.32
N PHE A 79 10.47 19.78 -6.18
CA PHE A 79 9.41 18.80 -5.94
C PHE A 79 9.23 17.78 -7.07
N ARG A 80 9.69 18.10 -8.28
CA ARG A 80 9.70 17.18 -9.43
C ARG A 80 10.52 15.90 -9.17
N GLU A 81 11.60 15.97 -8.40
CA GLU A 81 12.46 14.81 -8.14
C GLU A 81 11.75 13.72 -7.33
N PRO A 82 11.20 13.98 -6.12
CA PRO A 82 10.44 12.99 -5.37
C PRO A 82 9.32 12.31 -6.17
N VAL A 83 8.56 13.07 -6.96
CA VAL A 83 7.50 12.52 -7.82
C VAL A 83 8.11 11.57 -8.87
N ARG A 84 9.19 11.99 -9.53
CA ARG A 84 9.89 11.20 -10.55
C ARG A 84 10.58 9.94 -10.00
N ASP A 85 11.02 9.99 -8.75
CA ASP A 85 11.62 8.83 -8.07
C ASP A 85 10.54 7.76 -7.76
N ILE A 86 9.31 8.19 -7.43
CA ILE A 86 8.12 7.30 -7.34
C ILE A 86 7.74 6.75 -8.73
N GLU A 87 7.59 7.60 -9.75
CA GLU A 87 7.26 7.21 -11.15
C GLU A 87 8.22 6.11 -11.66
N LYS A 88 9.52 6.21 -11.35
CA LYS A 88 10.53 5.20 -11.72
C LYS A 88 10.47 3.95 -10.85
N GLY A 89 10.19 4.10 -9.56
CA GLY A 89 10.18 3.01 -8.59
C GLY A 89 9.07 1.97 -8.80
N ARG A 90 8.03 2.30 -9.59
CA ARG A 90 6.85 1.45 -9.79
C ARG A 90 7.14 0.04 -10.33
N GLU A 91 8.14 -0.12 -11.20
CA GLU A 91 8.48 -1.44 -11.75
C GLU A 91 9.14 -2.34 -10.70
N GLU A 92 10.06 -1.78 -9.93
CA GLU A 92 10.69 -2.48 -8.79
C GLU A 92 9.69 -2.75 -7.67
N PHE A 93 8.76 -1.84 -7.41
CA PHE A 93 7.63 -2.07 -6.51
C PHE A 93 6.78 -3.27 -6.99
N ALA A 94 6.37 -3.29 -8.26
CA ALA A 94 5.56 -4.37 -8.82
C ALA A 94 6.31 -5.72 -8.86
N LYS A 95 7.63 -5.72 -9.08
CA LYS A 95 8.48 -6.93 -8.90
C LYS A 95 8.47 -7.39 -7.45
N ARG A 96 8.72 -6.47 -6.50
CA ARG A 96 8.75 -6.75 -5.06
C ARG A 96 7.43 -7.34 -4.55
N ILE A 97 6.28 -6.78 -4.95
CA ILE A 97 4.97 -7.33 -4.59
C ILE A 97 4.81 -8.78 -5.08
N LYS A 98 5.22 -9.10 -6.31
CA LYS A 98 5.16 -10.47 -6.86
C LYS A 98 6.10 -11.47 -6.18
N THR A 99 7.14 -11.01 -5.50
CA THR A 99 8.10 -11.89 -4.80
C THR A 99 7.78 -12.08 -3.31
N LEU A 100 6.89 -11.26 -2.74
CA LEU A 100 6.55 -11.33 -1.32
C LEU A 100 5.58 -12.49 -1.04
N THR A 101 5.85 -13.23 0.03
CA THR A 101 4.88 -14.17 0.60
C THR A 101 3.80 -13.40 1.35
N ASN A 102 2.60 -13.99 1.50
CA ASN A 102 1.50 -13.30 2.21
C ASN A 102 1.86 -12.95 3.66
N GLN A 103 2.65 -13.79 4.32
CA GLN A 103 3.08 -13.54 5.70
C GLN A 103 3.99 -12.30 5.84
N GLU A 104 4.70 -11.92 4.78
CA GLU A 104 5.48 -10.68 4.69
C GLU A 104 4.61 -9.50 4.23
N LEU A 105 3.61 -9.76 3.40
CA LEU A 105 2.61 -8.77 2.96
C LEU A 105 1.76 -8.29 4.15
N ASP A 106 1.31 -9.21 5.01
CA ASP A 106 0.58 -8.94 6.26
C ASP A 106 1.46 -8.25 7.31
N GLN A 107 2.76 -8.53 7.34
CA GLN A 107 3.71 -7.80 8.19
C GLN A 107 3.96 -6.37 7.71
N GLY A 108 3.69 -6.07 6.43
CA GLY A 108 3.26 -4.76 5.92
C GLY A 108 4.25 -3.59 5.94
N ARG A 109 5.25 -3.55 6.83
CA ARG A 109 6.06 -2.35 7.16
C ARG A 109 6.64 -1.66 5.91
N GLY A 110 7.25 -2.42 4.99
CA GLY A 110 7.88 -1.87 3.77
C GLY A 110 6.91 -1.49 2.64
N ILE A 111 5.68 -2.01 2.66
CA ILE A 111 4.60 -1.61 1.72
C ILE A 111 3.90 -0.37 2.28
N MET A 112 3.51 -0.41 3.55
CA MET A 112 2.85 0.70 4.23
C MET A 112 3.72 1.96 4.26
N SER A 113 5.04 1.83 4.51
CA SER A 113 5.96 2.98 4.44
C SER A 113 5.98 3.64 3.05
N ASN A 114 5.92 2.86 1.97
CA ASN A 114 5.81 3.42 0.61
C ASN A 114 4.50 4.20 0.42
N TYR A 115 3.35 3.62 0.82
CA TYR A 115 2.06 4.31 0.73
C TYR A 115 2.02 5.59 1.57
N VAL A 116 2.51 5.55 2.81
CA VAL A 116 2.62 6.73 3.68
C VAL A 116 3.46 7.80 2.98
N ASN A 117 4.65 7.47 2.47
CA ASN A 117 5.51 8.44 1.77
C ASN A 117 4.83 9.05 0.53
N MET A 118 4.07 8.26 -0.23
CA MET A 118 3.31 8.76 -1.39
C MET A 118 2.14 9.66 -0.98
N HIS A 119 1.42 9.32 0.08
CA HIS A 119 0.33 10.15 0.63
C HIS A 119 0.83 11.44 1.28
N GLU A 120 1.95 11.38 2.02
CA GLU A 120 2.61 12.57 2.58
C GLU A 120 3.02 13.52 1.45
N LEU A 121 3.68 13.00 0.40
CA LEU A 121 4.06 13.81 -0.75
C LEU A 121 2.82 14.40 -1.45
N SER A 122 1.76 13.61 -1.65
CA SER A 122 0.50 14.10 -2.22
C SER A 122 -0.11 15.25 -1.40
N ARG A 123 -0.11 15.14 -0.06
CA ARG A 123 -0.59 16.21 0.84
C ARG A 123 0.25 17.48 0.71
N HIS A 124 1.56 17.36 0.57
CA HIS A 124 2.43 18.53 0.31
C HIS A 124 2.12 19.17 -1.06
N ALA A 125 1.82 18.39 -2.09
CA ALA A 125 1.39 18.92 -3.39
C ALA A 125 0.05 19.67 -3.31
N ILE A 126 -0.92 19.14 -2.55
CA ILE A 126 -2.20 19.80 -2.25
C ILE A 126 -1.97 21.14 -1.56
N HIS A 127 -1.23 21.17 -0.44
CA HIS A 127 -0.95 22.40 0.30
C HIS A 127 -0.23 23.46 -0.57
N MET A 128 0.68 23.05 -1.46
CA MET A 128 1.29 23.97 -2.42
C MET A 128 0.27 24.57 -3.41
N SER A 129 -0.62 23.75 -3.98
CA SER A 129 -1.66 24.25 -4.89
C SER A 129 -2.64 25.20 -4.19
N GLU A 130 -3.07 24.87 -2.96
CA GLU A 130 -3.92 25.72 -2.13
C GLU A 130 -3.26 27.07 -1.85
N THR A 131 -1.99 27.05 -1.41
CA THR A 131 -1.22 28.27 -1.11
C THR A 131 -1.03 29.14 -2.36
N LEU A 132 -0.73 28.53 -3.51
CA LEU A 132 -0.61 29.23 -4.80
C LEU A 132 -1.95 29.79 -5.28
N GLN A 133 -3.07 29.10 -5.03
CA GLN A 133 -4.41 29.60 -5.35
C GLN A 133 -4.76 30.83 -4.49
N VAL A 134 -4.46 30.79 -3.18
CA VAL A 134 -4.65 31.94 -2.28
C VAL A 134 -3.78 33.11 -2.73
N ALA A 135 -2.49 32.89 -2.95
CA ALA A 135 -1.57 33.92 -3.44
C ALA A 135 -2.04 34.55 -4.77
N GLY A 136 -2.44 33.72 -5.75
CA GLY A 136 -2.96 34.19 -7.04
C GLY A 136 -4.21 35.05 -6.88
N LYS A 137 -5.17 34.64 -6.04
CA LYS A 137 -6.37 35.43 -5.71
C LYS A 137 -6.03 36.75 -5.00
N THR A 138 -5.05 36.75 -4.09
CA THR A 138 -4.59 37.98 -3.42
C THR A 138 -4.00 38.98 -4.41
N VAL A 139 -3.15 38.53 -5.34
CA VAL A 139 -2.57 39.42 -6.38
C VAL A 139 -3.64 39.91 -7.35
N GLN A 140 -4.62 39.09 -7.73
CA GLN A 140 -5.78 39.53 -8.51
C GLN A 140 -6.58 40.62 -7.75
N GLY A 141 -6.75 40.46 -6.44
CA GLY A 141 -7.33 41.50 -5.59
C GLY A 141 -6.53 42.82 -5.64
N MET A 142 -5.20 42.76 -5.56
CA MET A 142 -4.33 43.93 -5.71
C MET A 142 -4.46 44.60 -7.08
N VAL A 143 -4.57 43.82 -8.17
CA VAL A 143 -4.81 44.35 -9.54
C VAL A 143 -6.13 45.15 -9.57
N LEU A 144 -7.19 44.62 -8.97
CA LEU A 144 -8.51 45.27 -8.93
C LEU A 144 -8.52 46.54 -8.07
N THR A 145 -7.85 46.54 -6.91
CA THR A 145 -7.80 47.72 -6.02
C THR A 145 -6.85 48.80 -6.50
N THR A 146 -5.83 48.48 -7.31
CA THR A 146 -4.85 49.44 -7.82
C THR A 146 -5.49 50.50 -8.72
N GLY A 147 -6.43 50.09 -9.59
CA GLY A 147 -7.19 50.98 -10.48
C GLY A 147 -6.37 51.66 -11.59
N SER A 148 -6.99 51.86 -12.75
CA SER A 148 -6.33 52.40 -13.96
C SER A 148 -6.09 53.92 -13.93
N SER A 149 -6.14 54.56 -12.77
CA SER A 149 -6.37 56.02 -12.66
C SER A 149 -5.15 56.92 -12.88
N ILE A 150 -3.92 56.40 -12.99
CA ILE A 150 -2.71 57.21 -13.19
C ILE A 150 -1.74 56.49 -14.16
N PRO A 151 -1.17 57.16 -15.18
CA PRO A 151 -0.23 56.54 -16.11
C PRO A 151 0.99 55.86 -15.43
N ALA A 152 1.46 56.42 -14.31
CA ALA A 152 2.58 55.89 -13.55
C ALA A 152 2.32 54.52 -12.89
N THR A 153 1.05 54.11 -12.68
CA THR A 153 0.73 52.79 -12.14
C THR A 153 0.60 51.71 -13.21
N TYR A 154 0.64 52.05 -14.51
CA TYR A 154 0.46 51.07 -15.60
C TYR A 154 1.54 49.98 -15.62
N GLU A 155 2.81 50.35 -15.45
CA GLU A 155 3.92 49.36 -15.41
C GLU A 155 3.81 48.43 -14.19
N ILE A 156 3.39 48.96 -13.03
CA ILE A 156 3.17 48.21 -11.80
C ILE A 156 1.97 47.26 -11.96
N LEU A 157 0.87 47.75 -12.56
CA LEU A 157 -0.33 46.97 -12.85
C LEU A 157 -0.01 45.78 -13.78
N ASN A 158 0.79 46.00 -14.82
CA ASN A 158 1.29 44.95 -15.70
C ASN A 158 2.17 43.94 -14.95
N GLY A 159 3.01 44.41 -14.01
CA GLY A 159 3.81 43.56 -13.12
C GLY A 159 2.97 42.65 -12.22
N LEU A 160 1.90 43.20 -11.62
CA LEU A 160 0.94 42.43 -10.83
C LEU A 160 0.11 41.46 -11.67
N GLN A 161 -0.35 41.87 -12.87
CA GLN A 161 -1.07 40.98 -13.79
C GLN A 161 -0.19 39.81 -14.25
N PHE A 162 1.07 40.07 -14.60
CA PHE A 162 2.06 39.04 -14.89
C PHE A 162 2.24 38.11 -13.68
N SER A 163 2.40 38.68 -12.48
CA SER A 163 2.57 37.92 -11.24
C SER A 163 1.38 37.01 -10.93
N ALA A 164 0.14 37.49 -11.11
CA ALA A 164 -1.07 36.70 -10.96
C ALA A 164 -1.16 35.56 -11.99
N GLY A 165 -0.86 35.83 -13.27
CA GLY A 165 -0.83 34.82 -14.32
C GLY A 165 0.24 33.76 -14.08
N PHE A 166 1.43 34.17 -13.60
CA PHE A 166 2.52 33.26 -13.29
C PHE A 166 2.22 32.38 -12.07
N LEU A 167 1.63 32.94 -11.00
CA LEU A 167 1.15 32.16 -9.86
C LEU A 167 0.10 31.12 -10.26
N ASN A 168 -0.81 31.46 -11.19
CA ASN A 168 -1.76 30.50 -11.75
C ASN A 168 -1.05 29.37 -12.53
N ASN A 169 -0.02 29.69 -13.32
CA ASN A 169 0.78 28.67 -14.03
C ASN A 169 1.55 27.75 -13.05
N LEU A 170 2.06 28.30 -11.94
CA LEU A 170 2.65 27.51 -10.86
C LEU A 170 1.61 26.62 -10.16
N LYS A 171 0.39 27.12 -9.92
CA LYS A 171 -0.72 26.32 -9.39
C LYS A 171 -1.04 25.13 -10.32
N LEU A 172 -1.19 25.37 -11.63
CA LEU A 172 -1.43 24.31 -12.61
C LEU A 172 -0.32 23.24 -12.62
N ARG A 173 0.93 23.63 -12.34
CA ARG A 173 2.05 22.68 -12.17
C ARG A 173 1.91 21.86 -10.88
N ALA A 174 1.47 22.48 -9.78
CA ALA A 174 1.17 21.79 -8.52
C ALA A 174 0.00 20.80 -8.68
N ASP A 175 -1.09 21.22 -9.34
CA ASP A 175 -2.22 20.36 -9.69
C ASP A 175 -1.77 19.14 -10.49
N ALA A 176 -0.93 19.34 -11.52
CA ALA A 176 -0.37 18.25 -12.31
C ALA A 176 0.58 17.32 -11.53
N PHE A 177 1.09 17.72 -10.36
CA PHE A 177 1.78 16.81 -9.43
C PHE A 177 0.80 16.01 -8.58
N ILE A 178 -0.31 16.62 -8.14
CA ILE A 178 -1.39 15.92 -7.41
C ILE A 178 -1.96 14.80 -8.30
N ASP A 179 -2.32 15.12 -9.55
CA ASP A 179 -2.88 14.15 -10.51
C ASP A 179 -1.93 12.97 -10.76
N ARG A 180 -0.62 13.22 -10.85
CA ARG A 180 0.39 12.15 -11.01
C ARG A 180 0.49 11.27 -9.77
N LEU A 181 0.53 11.88 -8.58
CA LEU A 181 0.64 11.15 -7.33
C LEU A 181 -0.61 10.31 -7.05
N ASP A 182 -1.81 10.83 -7.33
CA ASP A 182 -3.05 10.03 -7.26
C ASP A 182 -3.03 8.84 -8.23
N ASN A 183 -2.58 9.04 -9.47
CA ASN A 183 -2.42 7.94 -10.43
C ASN A 183 -1.41 6.86 -9.97
N GLU A 184 -0.24 7.25 -9.45
CA GLU A 184 0.76 6.29 -8.95
C GLU A 184 0.30 5.61 -7.64
N ILE A 185 -0.43 6.30 -6.74
CA ILE A 185 -1.07 5.72 -5.55
C ILE A 185 -2.10 4.65 -5.97
N ARG A 186 -3.01 4.98 -6.89
CA ARG A 186 -4.01 4.04 -7.42
C ARG A 186 -3.35 2.85 -8.12
N LEU A 187 -2.27 3.07 -8.88
CA LEU A 187 -1.51 1.99 -9.51
C LEU A 187 -0.91 1.05 -8.46
N ALA A 188 -0.33 1.58 -7.39
CA ALA A 188 0.23 0.77 -6.31
C ALA A 188 -0.86 -0.10 -5.65
N TYR A 189 -2.03 0.47 -5.33
CA TYR A 189 -3.18 -0.28 -4.79
C TYR A 189 -3.61 -1.41 -5.73
N ASN A 190 -3.88 -1.09 -7.01
CA ASN A 190 -4.28 -2.08 -8.01
C ASN A 190 -3.26 -3.22 -8.17
N VAL A 191 -1.96 -2.95 -8.03
CA VAL A 191 -0.89 -3.98 -8.09
C VAL A 191 -0.95 -4.91 -6.87
N VAL A 192 -1.22 -4.39 -5.68
CA VAL A 192 -1.41 -5.20 -4.46
C VAL A 192 -2.69 -6.02 -4.54
N ASP A 193 -3.80 -5.41 -4.96
CA ASP A 193 -5.10 -6.08 -5.09
C ASP A 193 -5.05 -7.23 -6.11
N VAL A 194 -4.44 -7.01 -7.28
CA VAL A 194 -4.23 -8.08 -8.29
C VAL A 194 -3.35 -9.22 -7.75
N HIS A 195 -2.39 -8.92 -6.87
CA HIS A 195 -1.57 -9.96 -6.24
C HIS A 195 -2.38 -10.78 -5.24
N GLN A 196 -3.13 -10.12 -4.35
CA GLN A 196 -4.00 -10.77 -3.37
C GLN A 196 -5.10 -11.60 -4.04
N LEU A 197 -5.72 -11.10 -5.10
CA LEU A 197 -6.73 -11.82 -5.89
C LEU A 197 -6.18 -13.10 -6.53
N LYS A 198 -4.98 -13.04 -7.12
CA LYS A 198 -4.32 -14.23 -7.69
C LYS A 198 -3.99 -15.27 -6.62
N HIS A 199 -3.56 -14.84 -5.44
CA HIS A 199 -3.32 -15.74 -4.33
C HIS A 199 -4.63 -16.40 -3.84
N ALA A 200 -5.70 -15.62 -3.68
CA ALA A 200 -7.02 -16.13 -3.30
C ALA A 200 -7.57 -17.14 -4.33
N GLN A 201 -7.36 -16.91 -5.63
CA GLN A 201 -7.70 -17.86 -6.69
C GLN A 201 -6.91 -19.18 -6.54
N GLY A 202 -5.60 -19.12 -6.32
CA GLY A 202 -4.78 -20.32 -6.10
C GLY A 202 -5.19 -21.13 -4.86
N LEU A 203 -5.62 -20.46 -3.78
CA LEU A 203 -6.19 -21.15 -2.60
C LEU A 203 -7.53 -21.83 -2.92
N LEU A 204 -8.40 -21.20 -3.71
CA LEU A 204 -9.67 -21.78 -4.13
C LEU A 204 -9.45 -23.03 -5.01
N GLU A 205 -8.51 -22.99 -5.95
CA GLU A 205 -8.12 -24.15 -6.76
C GLU A 205 -7.58 -25.30 -5.89
N GLN A 206 -6.75 -25.01 -4.89
CA GLN A 206 -6.25 -26.02 -3.93
C GLN A 206 -7.39 -26.64 -3.11
N ILE A 207 -8.32 -25.84 -2.61
CA ILE A 207 -9.50 -26.33 -1.88
C ILE A 207 -10.37 -27.20 -2.78
N GLN A 208 -10.57 -26.81 -4.04
CA GLN A 208 -11.37 -27.56 -5.00
C GLN A 208 -10.74 -28.93 -5.30
N HIS A 209 -9.42 -28.98 -5.54
CA HIS A 209 -8.68 -30.23 -5.70
C HIS A 209 -8.74 -31.13 -4.45
N LEU A 210 -8.64 -30.56 -3.24
CA LEU A 210 -8.80 -31.31 -1.98
C LEU A 210 -10.22 -31.87 -1.82
N LEU A 211 -11.25 -31.16 -2.27
CA LEU A 211 -12.63 -31.67 -2.26
C LEU A 211 -12.80 -32.83 -3.23
N GLU A 212 -12.23 -32.75 -4.44
CA GLU A 212 -12.22 -33.84 -5.44
C GLU A 212 -11.48 -35.09 -4.92
N GLN A 213 -10.32 -34.91 -4.29
CA GLN A 213 -9.58 -36.01 -3.66
C GLN A 213 -10.39 -36.70 -2.54
N ASN A 214 -11.07 -35.92 -1.69
CA ASN A 214 -11.93 -36.48 -0.65
C ASN A 214 -13.14 -37.23 -1.23
N GLN A 215 -13.75 -36.74 -2.31
CA GLN A 215 -14.82 -37.47 -3.01
C GLN A 215 -14.32 -38.80 -3.58
N HIS A 216 -13.13 -38.82 -4.19
CA HIS A 216 -12.55 -40.05 -4.71
C HIS A 216 -12.23 -41.06 -3.59
N LEU A 217 -11.70 -40.60 -2.46
CA LEU A 217 -11.43 -41.43 -1.29
C LEU A 217 -12.73 -42.05 -0.72
N LEU A 218 -13.82 -41.27 -0.66
CA LEU A 218 -15.14 -41.78 -0.26
C LEU A 218 -15.66 -42.86 -1.23
N GLU A 219 -15.44 -42.69 -2.54
CA GLU A 219 -15.83 -43.69 -3.54
C GLU A 219 -14.98 -44.98 -3.43
N GLN A 220 -13.67 -44.86 -3.19
CA GLN A 220 -12.79 -46.00 -2.93
C GLN A 220 -13.21 -46.77 -1.67
N ASN A 221 -13.45 -46.06 -0.57
CA ASN A 221 -13.92 -46.67 0.69
C ASN A 221 -15.26 -47.40 0.49
N ARG A 222 -16.18 -46.84 -0.30
CA ARG A 222 -17.45 -47.51 -0.65
C ARG A 222 -17.22 -48.80 -1.44
N LYS A 223 -16.35 -48.77 -2.46
CA LYS A 223 -16.01 -49.98 -3.25
C LYS A 223 -15.37 -51.06 -2.39
N LEU A 224 -14.49 -50.68 -1.47
CA LEU A 224 -13.86 -51.60 -0.51
C LEU A 224 -14.90 -52.24 0.44
N LEU A 225 -15.87 -51.45 0.93
CA LEU A 225 -16.98 -51.97 1.74
C LEU A 225 -17.88 -52.94 0.97
N ASP A 226 -18.17 -52.65 -0.31
CA ASP A 226 -18.94 -53.56 -1.16
C ASP A 226 -18.16 -54.86 -1.46
N GLN A 227 -16.82 -54.78 -1.64
CA GLN A 227 -15.94 -55.95 -1.79
C GLN A 227 -15.91 -56.81 -0.52
N THR A 228 -15.59 -56.23 0.64
CA THR A 228 -15.52 -57.00 1.91
C THR A 228 -16.86 -57.58 2.31
N ARG A 229 -17.99 -56.93 1.97
CA ARG A 229 -19.33 -57.50 2.16
C ARG A 229 -19.58 -58.73 1.28
N ASN A 230 -19.08 -58.73 0.04
CA ASN A 230 -19.20 -59.88 -0.86
C ASN A 230 -18.26 -61.02 -0.44
N GLU A 231 -16.99 -60.72 -0.11
CA GLU A 231 -16.03 -61.70 0.41
C GLU A 231 -16.53 -62.36 1.71
N GLY A 232 -17.11 -61.57 2.62
CA GLY A 232 -17.73 -62.08 3.85
C GLY A 232 -18.93 -63.00 3.59
N LYS A 233 -19.72 -62.70 2.54
CA LYS A 233 -20.80 -63.58 2.09
C LYS A 233 -20.25 -64.89 1.50
N ASP A 234 -19.25 -64.83 0.66
CA ASP A 234 -18.65 -66.01 0.02
C ASP A 234 -17.95 -66.91 1.06
N MET A 235 -17.20 -66.33 2.01
CA MET A 235 -16.68 -67.04 3.18
C MET A 235 -17.79 -67.70 3.98
N ALA A 236 -18.85 -66.98 4.34
CA ALA A 236 -19.95 -67.54 5.12
C ALA A 236 -20.63 -68.71 4.39
N THR A 237 -20.82 -68.60 3.07
CA THR A 237 -21.40 -69.68 2.25
C THR A 237 -20.47 -70.90 2.21
N THR A 238 -19.17 -70.68 2.01
CA THR A 238 -18.14 -71.74 1.94
C THR A 238 -17.98 -72.45 3.29
N VAL A 239 -17.87 -71.70 4.39
CA VAL A 239 -17.80 -72.25 5.76
C VAL A 239 -19.07 -73.02 6.09
N THR A 240 -20.26 -72.50 5.76
CA THR A 240 -21.54 -73.20 5.97
C THR A 240 -21.61 -74.52 5.19
N ALA A 241 -21.16 -74.52 3.93
CA ALA A 241 -21.12 -75.73 3.10
C ALA A 241 -20.13 -76.79 3.65
N LEU A 242 -18.92 -76.37 4.04
CA LEU A 242 -17.95 -77.24 4.72
C LEU A 242 -18.51 -77.78 6.04
N SER A 243 -19.12 -76.94 6.88
CA SER A 243 -19.75 -77.37 8.12
C SER A 243 -20.85 -78.41 7.85
N LEU A 244 -21.77 -78.17 6.90
CA LEU A 244 -22.84 -79.11 6.57
C LEU A 244 -22.33 -80.49 6.10
N ILE A 245 -21.18 -80.54 5.42
CA ILE A 245 -20.56 -81.80 4.99
C ILE A 245 -19.82 -82.49 6.15
N PHE A 246 -18.97 -81.75 6.86
CA PHE A 246 -18.04 -82.35 7.82
C PHE A 246 -18.63 -82.58 9.22
N LEU A 247 -19.58 -81.78 9.71
CA LEU A 247 -20.16 -81.97 11.06
C LEU A 247 -20.86 -83.34 11.19
N PRO A 248 -21.77 -83.73 10.28
CA PRO A 248 -22.43 -85.05 10.35
C PRO A 248 -21.43 -86.21 10.23
N ALA A 249 -20.46 -86.09 9.31
CA ALA A 249 -19.44 -87.11 9.10
C ALA A 249 -18.53 -87.28 10.33
N THR A 250 -18.12 -86.17 10.97
CA THR A 250 -17.27 -86.19 12.16
C THR A 250 -18.02 -86.76 13.37
N VAL A 251 -19.30 -86.38 13.56
CA VAL A 251 -20.17 -86.93 14.62
C VAL A 251 -20.37 -88.44 14.43
N ALA A 252 -20.59 -88.90 13.19
CA ALA A 252 -20.69 -90.33 12.89
C ALA A 252 -19.38 -91.06 13.18
N ALA A 253 -18.23 -90.53 12.72
CA ALA A 253 -16.92 -91.14 12.97
C ALA A 253 -16.57 -91.24 14.46
N VAL A 254 -16.86 -90.19 15.25
CA VAL A 254 -16.69 -90.20 16.71
C VAL A 254 -17.62 -91.22 17.37
N SER A 255 -18.89 -91.30 16.94
CA SER A 255 -19.85 -92.30 17.44
C SER A 255 -19.37 -93.73 17.22
N TYR A 256 -18.87 -94.05 16.02
CA TYR A 256 -18.30 -95.37 15.72
C TYR A 256 -16.98 -95.65 16.48
N GLY A 257 -16.13 -94.62 16.66
CA GLY A 257 -14.90 -94.73 17.43
C GLY A 257 -15.15 -95.03 18.92
N ILE A 258 -16.17 -94.39 19.52
CA ILE A 258 -16.60 -94.65 20.90
C ILE A 258 -17.25 -96.04 21.02
N ALA A 259 -18.12 -96.43 20.07
CA ALA A 259 -18.73 -97.76 20.08
C ALA A 259 -17.70 -98.90 20.01
N ASN A 260 -16.65 -98.74 19.19
CA ASN A 260 -15.60 -99.74 19.06
C ASN A 260 -14.62 -99.75 20.24
N SER A 261 -14.38 -98.64 20.93
CA SER A 261 -13.50 -98.63 22.12
C SER A 261 -14.17 -99.22 23.37
N VAL A 262 -15.50 -99.13 23.48
CA VAL A 262 -16.28 -99.81 24.53
C VAL A 262 -16.21 -101.34 24.38
N ASN A 263 -16.14 -101.86 23.15
CA ASN A 263 -16.01 -103.30 22.86
C ASN A 263 -14.60 -103.89 23.04
N VAL A 264 -13.60 -103.11 23.48
CA VAL A 264 -12.21 -103.57 23.70
C VAL A 264 -11.85 -103.63 25.19
N ILE A 265 -12.76 -103.25 26.09
CA ILE A 265 -12.58 -103.26 27.56
C ILE A 265 -13.57 -104.25 28.24
N ALA A 266 -14.22 -105.13 27.46
CA ALA A 266 -15.14 -106.17 27.92
C ALA A 266 -14.61 -107.57 27.58
#